data_AF-A0A6P1DQD6-F1
#
_entry.id   AF-A0A6P1DQD6-F1
#
_cell.length_a   1.000
_cell.length_b   1.000
_cell.length_c   1.000
_cell.angle_alpha   90.00
_cell.angle_beta   90.00
_cell.angle_gamma   90.00
#
_symmetry.space_group_name_H-M   'P 1'
#
loop_
_entity.id
_entity.type
_entity.pdbx_description
1 polymer ?
#
loop_
_entity_poly.entity_id
_entity_poly.type
_entity_poly.pdbx_seq_one_letter_code
_entity_poly.pdbx_strand_id
1 'polypeptide(L)'
;MTETVSRKKPGKPICGARTRRGTRCQCKPVRGGRCKLHGGASTGPTTTEGKAQSTENLKRARAALNSPLHAEARRERALKGWKTRRRAAERRRLIELGRQAGMSAWWFVAVEKTW
;
A
#
# COMPACT_ATOMS: atom_id res chain seq x y z
N MET A 1 41.54 21.55 8.22
CA MET A 1 40.17 21.96 7.86
C MET A 1 39.22 20.87 8.33
N THR A 2 38.69 20.97 9.55
CA THR A 2 37.73 19.98 10.09
C THR A 2 36.31 20.51 9.89
N GLU A 3 35.66 20.00 8.85
CA GLU A 3 34.29 20.34 8.51
C GLU A 3 33.34 19.80 9.59
N THR A 4 32.76 20.70 10.39
CA THR A 4 31.74 20.35 11.38
C THR A 4 30.41 20.11 10.66
N VAL A 5 30.08 18.85 10.41
CA VAL A 5 28.77 18.49 9.85
C VAL A 5 27.67 18.84 10.86
N SER A 6 26.92 19.90 10.58
CA SER A 6 25.78 20.36 11.39
C SER A 6 24.71 19.25 11.44
N ARG A 7 24.63 18.54 12.58
CA ARG A 7 23.63 17.50 12.80
C ARG A 7 22.24 18.13 12.86
N LYS A 8 21.44 17.92 11.81
CA LYS A 8 20.04 18.34 11.76
C LYS A 8 19.26 17.70 12.92
N LYS A 9 18.54 18.49 13.72
CA LYS A 9 17.73 17.98 14.84
C LYS A 9 16.74 16.92 14.32
N PRO A 10 16.60 15.76 15.00
CA PRO A 10 15.62 14.76 14.58
C PRO A 10 14.22 15.37 14.66
N GLY A 11 13.45 15.19 13.58
CA GLY A 11 12.06 15.65 13.52
C GLY A 11 11.20 14.97 14.60
N LYS A 12 10.02 15.54 14.88
CA LYS A 12 9.07 14.94 15.82
C LYS A 12 8.81 13.47 15.46
N PRO A 13 8.78 12.54 16.43
CA PRO A 13 8.56 11.14 16.14
C PRO A 13 7.17 10.93 15.53
N ILE A 14 7.11 10.14 14.46
CA ILE A 14 5.89 9.76 13.74
C ILE A 14 5.74 8.24 13.73
N CYS A 15 4.51 7.74 13.60
CA CYS A 15 4.24 6.31 13.55
C CYS A 15 4.96 5.58 12.40
N GLY A 16 5.09 6.20 11.23
CA GLY A 16 5.85 5.65 10.10
C GLY A 16 5.24 4.42 9.40
N ALA A 17 4.22 3.75 9.96
CA ALA A 17 3.55 2.61 9.36
C ALA A 17 2.96 2.96 7.98
N ARG A 18 2.96 2.00 7.05
CA ARG A 18 2.40 2.20 5.71
C ARG A 18 0.87 2.27 5.79
N THR A 19 0.31 3.38 5.33
CA THR A 19 -1.14 3.57 5.26
C THR A 19 -1.74 2.85 4.05
N ARG A 20 -3.08 2.76 4.00
CA ARG A 20 -3.82 2.25 2.84
C ARG A 20 -3.51 2.99 1.54
N ARG A 21 -3.13 4.28 1.62
CA ARG A 21 -2.72 5.11 0.48
C ARG A 21 -1.28 4.86 0.02
N GLY A 22 -0.53 3.98 0.71
CA GLY A 22 0.87 3.69 0.41
C GLY A 22 1.88 4.68 1.00
N THR A 23 1.43 5.77 1.61
CA THR A 23 2.28 6.76 2.28
C THR A 23 2.56 6.39 3.74
N ARG A 24 3.62 6.96 4.33
CA ARG A 24 3.96 6.78 5.76
C ARG A 24 2.98 7.50 6.67
N CYS A 25 2.57 6.84 7.76
CA CYS A 25 1.67 7.41 8.76
C CYS A 25 2.35 8.56 9.52
N GLN A 26 1.70 9.73 9.49
CA GLN A 26 2.15 10.95 10.16
C GLN A 26 1.57 11.12 11.58
N CYS A 27 0.74 10.18 12.04
CA CYS A 27 0.16 10.27 13.38
C CYS A 27 1.25 10.19 14.46
N LYS A 28 1.03 10.90 15.57
CA LYS A 28 1.87 10.81 16.77
C LYS A 28 1.89 9.35 17.26
N PRO A 29 3.08 8.75 17.49
CA PRO A 29 3.17 7.43 18.07
C PRO A 29 2.81 7.47 19.55
N VAL A 30 2.36 6.34 20.08
CA VAL A 30 2.28 6.10 21.52
C VAL A 30 3.57 5.39 22.00
N ARG A 31 3.64 5.02 23.28
CA ARG A 31 4.77 4.23 23.82
C ARG A 31 4.93 2.96 22.98
N GLY A 32 6.08 2.80 22.30
CA GLY A 32 6.32 1.69 21.36
C GLY A 32 6.40 2.07 19.88
N GLY A 33 6.35 3.35 19.53
CA GLY A 33 6.78 3.85 18.21
C GLY A 33 5.73 3.78 17.08
N ARG A 34 4.58 3.15 17.30
CA ARG A 34 3.42 3.21 16.38
C ARG A 34 2.26 3.97 17.00
N CYS A 35 1.32 4.45 16.19
CA CYS A 35 0.11 5.12 16.69
C CYS A 35 -0.98 4.09 17.08
N LYS A 36 -2.01 4.55 17.78
CA LYS A 36 -3.17 3.72 18.18
C LYS A 36 -3.84 2.98 17.02
N LEU A 37 -3.83 3.56 15.82
CA LEU A 37 -4.45 2.98 14.62
C LEU A 37 -3.59 1.90 13.94
N HIS A 38 -2.29 1.84 14.25
CA HIS A 38 -1.34 0.87 13.69
C HIS A 38 -0.79 -0.06 14.78
N GLY A 39 -1.61 -0.35 15.79
CA GLY A 39 -1.30 -1.31 16.84
C GLY A 39 -0.36 -0.81 17.93
N GLY A 40 -0.04 0.48 17.98
CA GLY A 40 0.85 1.03 19.00
C GLY A 40 0.32 0.91 20.43
N ALA A 41 -1.01 0.82 20.60
CA ALA A 41 -1.64 0.58 21.90
C ALA A 41 -1.89 -0.91 22.18
N SER A 42 -1.53 -1.82 21.26
CA SER A 42 -1.70 -3.25 21.46
C SER A 42 -0.61 -3.77 22.39
N THR A 43 -1.00 -4.51 23.43
CA THR A 43 -0.09 -5.20 24.34
C THR A 43 0.35 -6.57 23.81
N GLY A 44 -0.31 -7.05 22.74
CA GLY A 44 -0.20 -8.45 22.32
C GLY A 44 -0.79 -9.43 23.36
N PRO A 45 -0.69 -10.74 23.12
CA PRO A 45 -1.12 -11.76 24.07
C PRO A 45 -0.20 -11.79 25.29
N THR A 46 -0.78 -11.66 26.48
CA THR A 46 -0.05 -11.65 27.76
C THR A 46 -0.05 -13.01 28.44
N THR A 47 -1.05 -13.85 28.21
CA THR A 47 -1.16 -15.21 28.78
C THR A 47 -0.40 -16.25 27.98
N THR A 48 -0.09 -17.38 28.61
CA THR A 48 0.60 -18.52 27.96
C THR A 48 -0.24 -19.09 26.83
N GLU A 49 -1.55 -19.27 27.06
CA GLU A 49 -2.52 -19.76 26.08
C GLU A 49 -2.64 -18.80 24.91
N GLY A 50 -2.69 -17.49 25.17
CA GLY A 50 -2.76 -16.47 24.13
C GLY A 50 -1.51 -16.44 23.26
N LYS A 51 -0.32 -16.62 23.85
CA LYS A 51 0.95 -16.72 23.11
C LYS A 51 1.01 -17.98 22.26
N ALA A 52 0.56 -19.11 22.80
CA ALA A 52 0.45 -20.37 22.05
C ALA A 52 -0.48 -20.22 20.85
N GLN A 53 -1.67 -19.63 21.05
CA GLN A 53 -2.63 -19.39 19.98
C GLN A 53 -2.08 -18.44 18.92
N SER A 54 -1.43 -17.35 19.32
CA SER A 54 -0.80 -16.41 18.37
C SER A 54 0.27 -17.09 17.51
N THR A 55 1.06 -17.98 18.12
CA THR A 55 2.09 -18.75 17.42
C THR A 55 1.48 -19.72 16.42
N GLU A 56 0.42 -20.42 16.82
CA GLU A 56 -0.31 -21.34 15.96
C GLU A 56 -0.98 -20.62 14.78
N ASN A 57 -1.61 -19.47 15.02
CA ASN A 57 -2.17 -18.61 13.98
C ASN A 57 -1.09 -18.19 12.95
N LEU A 58 0.11 -17.84 13.42
CA LEU A 58 1.21 -17.48 12.54
C LEU A 58 1.67 -18.66 11.68
N LYS A 59 1.75 -19.88 12.23
CA LYS A 59 2.08 -21.09 11.46
C LYS A 59 1.06 -21.35 10.36
N ARG A 60 -0.24 -21.32 10.70
CA ARG A 60 -1.33 -21.51 9.73
C ARG A 60 -1.31 -20.46 8.63
N ALA A 61 -1.13 -19.19 8.99
CA ALA A 61 -1.03 -18.11 8.02
C ALA A 61 0.16 -18.29 7.08
N ARG A 62 1.34 -18.67 7.60
CA ARG A 62 2.53 -18.94 6.77
C ARG A 62 2.30 -20.11 5.82
N ALA A 63 1.73 -21.21 6.30
CA ALA A 63 1.40 -22.36 5.45
C ALA A 63 0.44 -21.96 4.32
N ALA A 64 -0.62 -21.20 4.65
CA ALA A 64 -1.57 -20.70 3.66
C ALA A 64 -0.91 -19.77 2.63
N LEU A 65 -0.04 -18.84 3.07
CA LEU A 65 0.68 -17.92 2.18
C LEU A 65 1.70 -18.63 1.28
N ASN A 66 2.27 -19.74 1.72
CA ASN A 66 3.24 -20.55 0.99
C ASN A 66 2.60 -21.61 0.07
N SER A 67 1.27 -21.80 0.15
CA SER A 67 0.57 -22.76 -0.70
C SER A 67 0.62 -22.39 -2.19
N PRO A 68 0.77 -23.36 -3.11
CA PRO A 68 0.65 -23.12 -4.56
C PRO A 68 -0.65 -22.44 -4.94
N LEU A 69 -1.77 -22.83 -4.32
CA LEU A 69 -3.09 -22.21 -4.54
C LEU A 69 -3.07 -20.71 -4.22
N HIS A 70 -2.38 -20.31 -3.15
CA HIS A 70 -2.25 -18.89 -2.80
C HIS A 70 -1.37 -18.14 -3.80
N ALA A 71 -0.28 -18.77 -4.27
CA ALA A 71 0.60 -18.20 -5.29
C ALA A 71 -0.14 -17.98 -6.62
N GLU A 72 -0.92 -18.96 -7.08
CA GLU A 72 -1.76 -18.88 -8.27
C GLU A 72 -2.82 -17.79 -8.14
N ALA A 73 -3.59 -17.79 -7.04
CA ALA A 73 -4.58 -16.74 -6.79
C ALA A 73 -3.94 -15.34 -6.73
N ARG A 74 -2.72 -15.19 -6.21
CA ARG A 74 -1.98 -13.92 -6.27
C ARG A 74 -1.58 -13.55 -7.70
N ARG A 75 -1.10 -14.51 -8.52
CA ARG A 75 -0.75 -14.28 -9.93
C ARG A 75 -1.97 -13.85 -10.73
N GLU A 76 -3.10 -14.54 -10.57
CA GLU A 76 -4.35 -14.22 -11.24
C GLU A 76 -4.82 -12.79 -10.89
N ARG A 77 -4.86 -12.44 -9.59
CA ARG A 77 -5.18 -11.07 -9.15
C ARG A 77 -4.22 -10.03 -9.71
N ALA A 78 -2.92 -10.34 -9.76
CA ALA A 78 -1.91 -9.45 -10.31
C ALA A 78 -2.11 -9.24 -11.82
N LEU A 79 -2.41 -10.31 -12.58
CA LEU A 79 -2.72 -10.27 -14.01
C LEU A 79 -3.99 -9.46 -14.29
N LYS A 80 -5.07 -9.69 -13.52
CA LYS A 80 -6.31 -8.91 -13.62
C LYS A 80 -6.04 -7.44 -13.37
N GLY A 81 -5.32 -7.12 -12.29
CA GLY A 81 -4.91 -5.75 -11.98
C GLY A 81 -4.01 -5.12 -13.05
N TRP A 82 -3.09 -5.88 -13.65
CA TRP A 82 -2.25 -5.41 -14.75
C TRP A 82 -3.08 -5.08 -15.99
N LYS A 83 -4.00 -5.96 -16.41
CA LYS A 83 -4.92 -5.70 -17.54
C LYS A 83 -5.71 -4.41 -17.31
N THR A 84 -6.29 -4.23 -16.13
CA THR A 84 -7.04 -3.00 -15.78
C THR A 84 -6.15 -1.75 -15.79
N ARG A 85 -4.95 -1.81 -15.21
CA ARG A 85 -4.00 -0.67 -15.22
C ARG A 85 -3.54 -0.32 -16.63
N ARG A 86 -3.26 -1.32 -17.48
CA ARG A 86 -2.86 -1.13 -18.87
C ARG A 86 -3.97 -0.45 -19.66
N ARG A 87 -5.19 -0.97 -19.54
CA ARG A 87 -6.41 -0.36 -20.09
C ARG A 87 -6.58 1.11 -19.69
N ALA A 88 -6.46 1.42 -18.39
CA ALA A 88 -6.54 2.79 -17.91
C ALA A 88 -5.41 3.69 -18.46
N ALA A 89 -4.20 3.16 -18.64
CA ALA A 89 -3.08 3.89 -19.25
C ALA A 89 -3.30 4.15 -20.75
N GLU A 90 -3.79 3.16 -21.50
CA GLU A 90 -4.18 3.28 -22.90
C GLU A 90 -5.25 4.38 -23.07
N ARG A 91 -6.30 4.37 -22.23
CA ARG A 91 -7.32 5.44 -22.20
C ARG A 91 -6.73 6.83 -21.94
N ARG A 92 -5.81 6.97 -20.97
CA ARG A 92 -5.14 8.24 -20.70
C ARG A 92 -4.33 8.73 -21.90
N ARG A 93 -3.62 7.83 -22.59
CA ARG A 93 -2.86 8.14 -23.79
C ARG A 93 -3.77 8.63 -24.92
N LEU A 94 -4.92 7.97 -25.13
CA LEU A 94 -5.91 8.38 -26.13
C LEU A 94 -6.44 9.79 -25.84
N ILE A 95 -6.81 10.08 -24.59
CA ILE A 95 -7.27 11.41 -24.19
C ILE A 95 -6.19 12.46 -24.45
N GLU A 96 -4.93 12.16 -24.15
CA GLU A 96 -3.82 13.09 -24.39
C GLU A 96 -3.61 13.37 -25.90
N LEU A 97 -3.60 12.32 -26.74
CA LEU A 97 -3.52 12.47 -28.19
C LEU A 97 -4.70 13.25 -28.76
N GLY A 98 -5.91 13.01 -28.26
CA GLY A 98 -7.10 13.75 -28.67
C GLY A 98 -7.00 15.24 -28.34
N ARG A 99 -6.42 15.60 -27.18
CA ARG A 99 -6.17 17.01 -26.82
C ARG A 99 -5.19 17.65 -27.80
N GLN A 100 -4.10 16.97 -28.10
CA GLN A 100 -3.08 17.44 -29.04
C GLN A 100 -3.63 17.62 -30.46
N ALA A 101 -4.55 16.74 -30.87
CA ALA A 101 -5.21 16.79 -32.17
C ALA A 101 -6.41 17.75 -32.24
N GLY A 102 -6.71 18.51 -31.18
CA GLY A 102 -7.84 19.45 -31.17
C GLY A 102 -9.21 18.77 -31.27
N MET A 103 -9.35 17.54 -30.76
CA MET A 103 -10.61 16.80 -30.81
C MET A 103 -11.73 17.51 -30.04
N SER A 104 -12.97 17.32 -30.50
CA SER A 104 -14.15 17.94 -29.88
C SER A 104 -14.51 17.27 -28.54
N ALA A 105 -15.28 17.98 -27.71
CA ALA A 105 -15.79 17.46 -26.43
C ALA A 105 -16.56 16.14 -26.59
N TRP A 106 -17.31 15.98 -27.68
CA TRP A 106 -18.06 14.76 -28.00
C TRP A 106 -17.16 13.55 -28.23
N TRP A 107 -15.99 13.73 -28.85
CA TRP A 107 -15.02 12.65 -29.04
C TRP A 107 -14.50 12.14 -27.69
N PHE A 108 -14.19 13.04 -26.75
CA PHE A 108 -13.77 12.63 -25.41
C PHE A 108 -14.89 11.87 -24.69
N VAL A 109 -16.13 12.34 -24.73
CA VAL A 109 -17.29 11.63 -24.14
C VAL A 109 -17.45 10.23 -24.76
N ALA A 110 -17.25 10.07 -26.06
CA ALA A 110 -17.29 8.77 -26.73
C ALA A 110 -16.16 7.84 -26.27
N VAL A 111 -14.94 8.35 -26.11
CA VAL A 111 -13.81 7.61 -25.54
C VAL A 111 -14.06 7.27 -24.07
N GLU A 112 -14.76 8.09 -23.29
CA GLU A 112 -15.08 7.73 -21.91
C GLU A 112 -16.16 6.64 -21.79
N LYS A 113 -17.14 6.62 -22.71
CA LYS A 113 -18.25 5.64 -22.71
C LYS A 113 -17.87 4.25 -23.23
N THR A 114 -16.77 4.14 -23.96
CA THR A 114 -16.30 2.89 -24.58
C THR A 114 -15.34 2.09 -23.69
N TRP A 115 -15.07 2.56 -22.47
CA TRP A 115 -14.11 1.99 -21.52
C TRP A 115 -14.72 1.60 -20.18
#